data_AF-A0A0R0EVE1-F1
#
_entry.id   AF-A0A0R0EVE1-F1
#
_cell.length_a   1.000
_cell.length_b   1.000
_cell.length_c   1.000
_cell.angle_alpha   90.00
_cell.angle_beta   90.00
_cell.angle_gamma   90.00
#
_symmetry.space_group_name_H-M   'P 1'
#
loop_
_entity.id
_entity.type
_entity.pdbx_description
1 polymer ?
#
loop_
_entity_poly.entity_id
_entity_poly.type
_entity_poly.pdbx_seq_one_letter_code
_entity_poly.pdbx_strand_id
1 'polypeptide(L)'
;MLVNFNNSALFNDLFNVYCSYKESKEIWDSLILKYTTEDRVRQRFIITNYYRWTMNEEKYIKVQINEYHKLLENLETENISLPNEFISELLIEKLSESWTNYKQ
;
A
#
# COMPACT_ATOMS: atom_id res chain seq x y z
N MET A 1 1.19 39.99 6.48
CA MET A 1 0.88 38.86 7.38
C MET A 1 0.05 37.83 6.61
N LEU A 2 0.68 36.96 5.84
CA LEU A 2 0.03 36.00 4.91
C LEU A 2 0.17 34.54 5.40
N VAL A 3 -0.28 34.24 6.62
CA VAL A 3 -0.26 32.86 7.15
C VAL A 3 -1.60 32.39 7.74
N ASN A 4 -2.61 33.25 7.93
CA ASN A 4 -3.76 32.90 8.79
C ASN A 4 -5.07 32.49 8.10
N PHE A 5 -5.21 32.57 6.77
CA PHE A 5 -6.51 32.28 6.13
C PHE A 5 -6.85 30.78 6.11
N ASN A 6 -5.89 29.91 5.76
CA ASN A 6 -6.14 28.47 5.63
C ASN A 6 -6.41 27.76 6.98
N ASN A 7 -5.80 28.22 8.07
CA ASN A 7 -6.02 27.61 9.39
C ASN A 7 -7.45 27.86 9.90
N SER A 8 -8.05 29.01 9.61
CA SER A 8 -9.43 29.30 10.02
C SER A 8 -10.46 28.45 9.28
N ALA A 9 -10.26 28.24 7.97
CA ALA A 9 -11.13 27.40 7.16
C ALA A 9 -11.04 25.93 7.56
N LEU A 10 -9.81 25.38 7.70
CA LEU A 10 -9.61 24.00 8.15
C LEU A 10 -10.16 23.76 9.57
N PHE A 11 -9.96 24.72 10.49
CA PHE A 11 -10.52 24.61 11.83
C PHE A 11 -12.05 24.61 11.79
N ASN A 12 -12.67 25.46 10.98
CA ASN A 12 -14.12 25.49 10.82
C ASN A 12 -14.66 24.19 10.20
N ASP A 13 -14.02 23.64 9.18
CA ASP A 13 -14.47 22.40 8.55
C ASP A 13 -14.34 21.22 9.53
N LEU A 14 -13.22 21.13 10.24
CA LEU A 14 -12.98 20.09 11.24
C LEU A 14 -13.93 20.25 12.43
N PHE A 15 -14.15 21.48 12.89
CA PHE A 15 -15.10 21.82 13.94
C PHE A 15 -16.51 21.40 13.53
N ASN A 16 -16.97 21.75 12.32
CA ASN A 16 -18.28 21.36 11.82
C ASN A 16 -18.47 19.84 11.77
N VAL A 17 -17.44 19.07 11.39
CA VAL A 17 -17.49 17.60 11.41
C VAL A 17 -17.54 17.05 12.84
N TYR A 18 -16.79 17.62 13.77
CA TYR A 18 -16.68 17.08 15.12
C TYR A 18 -17.69 17.64 16.12
N CYS A 19 -18.36 18.75 15.83
CA CYS A 19 -19.39 19.34 16.69
C CYS A 19 -20.59 18.43 16.92
N SER A 20 -20.81 17.43 16.07
CA SER A 20 -21.87 16.44 16.28
C SER A 20 -21.54 15.42 17.38
N TYR A 21 -20.28 15.28 17.77
CA TYR A 21 -19.84 14.38 18.84
C TYR A 21 -19.96 15.06 20.19
N LYS A 22 -20.41 14.32 21.22
CA LYS A 22 -20.69 14.87 22.54
C LYS A 22 -19.47 14.83 23.45
N GLU A 23 -18.58 13.88 23.22
CA GLU A 23 -17.38 13.67 24.03
C GLU A 23 -16.12 13.66 23.16
N SER A 24 -15.03 14.26 23.65
CA SER A 24 -13.73 14.24 22.96
C SER A 24 -13.22 12.82 22.69
N LYS A 25 -13.61 11.86 23.52
CA LYS A 25 -13.31 10.44 23.34
C LYS A 25 -13.94 9.87 22.08
N GLU A 26 -15.19 10.22 21.75
CA GLU A 26 -15.85 9.71 20.54
C GLU A 26 -15.16 10.20 19.26
N ILE A 27 -14.70 11.46 19.27
CA ILE A 27 -13.90 12.04 18.18
C ILE A 27 -12.58 11.27 18.02
N TRP A 28 -11.88 11.04 19.12
CA TRP A 28 -10.62 10.30 19.13
C TRP A 28 -10.77 8.86 18.65
N ASP A 29 -11.78 8.14 19.15
CA ASP A 29 -12.07 6.77 18.75
C ASP A 29 -12.47 6.69 17.26
N SER A 30 -13.26 7.66 16.77
CA SER A 30 -13.61 7.74 15.34
C SER A 30 -12.41 8.04 14.45
N LEU A 31 -11.47 8.87 14.91
CA LEU A 31 -10.24 9.18 14.19
C LEU A 31 -9.33 7.95 14.11
N ILE A 32 -9.12 7.26 15.23
CA ILE A 32 -8.37 6.01 15.26
C ILE A 32 -9.00 5.00 14.32
N LEU A 33 -10.32 4.82 14.36
CA LEU A 33 -11.02 3.90 13.49
C LEU A 33 -10.79 4.25 12.01
N LYS A 34 -10.99 5.51 11.63
CA LYS A 34 -10.79 5.97 10.25
C LYS A 34 -9.37 5.70 9.75
N TYR A 35 -8.35 6.15 10.48
CA TYR A 35 -6.97 5.96 10.06
C TYR A 35 -6.55 4.49 10.09
N THR A 36 -6.98 3.71 11.09
CA THR A 36 -6.75 2.26 11.12
C THR A 36 -7.41 1.56 9.93
N THR A 37 -8.61 1.98 9.53
CA THR A 37 -9.29 1.43 8.34
C THR A 37 -8.55 1.82 7.06
N GLU A 38 -8.13 3.07 6.91
CA GLU A 38 -7.36 3.55 5.76
C GLU A 38 -6.03 2.78 5.62
N ASP A 39 -5.28 2.63 6.71
CA ASP A 39 -4.03 1.86 6.76
C ASP A 39 -4.26 0.40 6.37
N ARG A 40 -5.31 -0.24 6.91
CA ARG A 40 -5.66 -1.63 6.55
C ARG A 40 -6.04 -1.77 5.08
N VAL A 41 -6.77 -0.81 4.52
CA VAL A 41 -7.14 -0.81 3.09
C VAL A 41 -5.90 -0.64 2.22
N ARG A 42 -4.99 0.27 2.60
CA ARG A 42 -3.71 0.50 1.93
C ARG A 42 -2.82 -0.75 1.96
N GLN A 43 -2.61 -1.33 3.13
CA GLN A 43 -1.85 -2.56 3.32
C GLN A 43 -2.43 -3.70 2.47
N ARG A 44 -3.75 -3.89 2.48
CA ARG A 44 -4.44 -4.89 1.65
C ARG A 44 -4.21 -4.66 0.16
N PHE A 45 -4.26 -3.41 -0.31
CA PHE A 45 -4.03 -3.07 -1.70
C PHE A 45 -2.60 -3.43 -2.14
N ILE A 46 -1.61 -3.07 -1.33
CA ILE A 46 -0.19 -3.36 -1.59
C ILE A 46 0.07 -4.88 -1.62
N ILE A 47 -0.40 -5.62 -0.61
CA ILE A 47 -0.29 -7.09 -0.56
C ILE A 47 -0.97 -7.72 -1.79
N THR A 48 -2.16 -7.24 -2.16
CA THR A 48 -2.91 -7.77 -3.32
C THR A 48 -2.18 -7.51 -4.63
N ASN A 49 -1.56 -6.34 -4.80
CA ASN A 49 -0.79 -6.02 -6.00
C ASN A 49 0.46 -6.88 -6.12
N TYR A 50 1.21 -7.07 -5.03
CA TYR A 50 2.34 -7.98 -4.99
C TYR A 50 1.91 -9.41 -5.35
N TYR A 51 0.85 -9.91 -4.70
CA TYR A 51 0.34 -11.26 -4.93
C TYR A 51 -0.18 -11.48 -6.36
N ARG A 52 -0.81 -10.48 -6.99
CA ARG A 52 -1.40 -10.63 -8.34
C ARG A 52 -0.43 -10.42 -9.49
N TRP A 53 0.71 -9.78 -9.25
CA TRP A 53 1.70 -9.58 -10.31
C TRP A 53 2.20 -10.93 -10.85
N THR A 54 2.37 -11.02 -12.17
CA THR A 54 2.91 -12.18 -12.89
C THR A 54 3.81 -11.68 -14.01
N MET A 55 4.77 -12.51 -14.45
CA MET A 55 5.60 -12.16 -15.60
C MET A 55 4.75 -12.18 -16.88
N ASN A 56 4.94 -11.18 -17.73
CA ASN A 56 4.36 -11.06 -19.07
C ASN A 56 5.45 -11.27 -20.12
N GLU A 57 5.31 -12.30 -20.96
CA GLU A 57 6.29 -12.67 -21.99
C GLU A 57 6.54 -11.57 -23.04
N GLU A 58 5.59 -10.66 -23.24
CA GLU A 58 5.70 -9.55 -24.19
C GLU A 58 6.56 -8.38 -23.66
N LYS A 59 6.85 -8.35 -22.35
CA LYS A 59 7.65 -7.29 -21.72
C LYS A 59 9.12 -7.70 -21.58
N TYR A 60 10.03 -6.75 -21.81
CA TYR A 60 11.45 -6.96 -21.52
C TYR A 60 11.67 -7.33 -20.05
N ILE A 61 12.43 -8.41 -19.82
CA ILE A 61 12.75 -8.94 -18.48
C ILE A 61 13.24 -7.85 -17.53
N LYS A 62 14.10 -6.94 -18.00
CA LYS A 62 14.63 -5.82 -17.20
C LYS A 62 13.53 -4.91 -16.65
N VAL A 63 12.50 -4.62 -17.44
CA VAL A 63 11.35 -3.80 -17.01
C VAL A 63 10.57 -4.53 -15.93
N GLN A 64 10.38 -5.83 -16.10
CA GLN A 64 9.63 -6.67 -15.17
C GLN A 64 10.34 -6.86 -13.83
N ILE A 65 11.67 -7.04 -13.83
CA ILE A 65 12.47 -7.07 -12.59
C ILE A 65 12.32 -5.75 -11.82
N ASN A 66 12.32 -4.61 -12.51
CA ASN A 66 12.11 -3.31 -11.88
C ASN A 66 10.67 -3.13 -11.35
N GLU A 67 9.67 -3.65 -12.05
CA GLU A 67 8.29 -3.72 -11.53
C GLU A 67 8.22 -4.57 -10.26
N TYR A 68 8.88 -5.73 -10.25
CA TYR A 68 8.91 -6.62 -9.10
C TYR A 68 9.61 -6.00 -7.88
N HIS A 69 10.77 -5.37 -8.07
CA HIS A 69 11.45 -4.64 -6.99
C HIS A 69 10.58 -3.52 -6.40
N LYS A 70 9.87 -2.76 -7.23
CA LYS A 70 8.93 -1.73 -6.72
C LYS A 70 7.80 -2.32 -5.88
N LEU A 71 7.34 -3.54 -6.20
CA LEU A 71 6.32 -4.21 -5.37
C LEU A 71 6.90 -4.62 -4.01
N LEU A 72 8.17 -5.06 -3.96
CA LEU A 72 8.87 -5.33 -2.71
C LEU A 72 9.09 -4.04 -1.89
N GLU A 73 9.54 -2.95 -2.52
CA GLU A 73 9.67 -1.64 -1.87
C GLU A 73 8.33 -1.16 -1.27
N ASN A 74 7.21 -1.34 -2.00
CA ASN A 74 5.89 -1.00 -1.48
C ASN A 74 5.52 -1.83 -0.24
N LEU A 75 5.85 -3.13 -0.20
CA LEU A 75 5.66 -3.96 0.99
C LEU A 75 6.48 -3.43 2.17
N GLU A 76 7.74 -3.07 1.93
CA GLU A 76 8.61 -2.48 2.95
C GLU A 76 8.04 -1.16 3.50
N THR A 77 7.38 -0.34 2.66
CA THR A 77 6.71 0.88 3.14
C THR A 77 5.55 0.62 4.11
N GLU A 78 4.99 -0.59 4.12
CA GLU A 78 3.96 -1.05 5.06
C GLU A 78 4.55 -1.84 6.23
N ASN A 79 5.88 -1.80 6.41
CA ASN A 79 6.62 -2.62 7.37
C ASN A 79 6.43 -4.14 7.16
N ILE A 80 6.15 -4.57 5.92
CA ILE A 80 6.04 -5.98 5.55
C ILE A 80 7.37 -6.39 4.90
N SER A 81 8.19 -7.11 5.65
CA SER A 81 9.40 -7.76 5.13
C SER A 81 9.14 -9.26 4.95
N LEU A 82 9.53 -9.80 3.81
CA LEU A 82 9.43 -11.22 3.49
C LEU A 82 10.83 -11.85 3.51
N PRO A 83 11.01 -13.08 4.01
CA PRO A 83 12.29 -13.78 3.91
C PRO A 83 12.74 -13.90 2.45
N ASN A 84 14.05 -13.81 2.21
CA ASN A 84 14.60 -13.88 0.86
C ASN A 84 14.22 -15.17 0.13
N GLU A 85 14.16 -16.29 0.87
CA GLU A 85 13.71 -17.59 0.35
C GLU A 85 12.26 -17.53 -0.14
N PHE A 86 11.38 -16.83 0.60
CA PHE A 86 9.99 -16.65 0.21
C PHE A 86 9.86 -15.81 -1.07
N ILE A 87 10.66 -14.75 -1.17
CA ILE A 87 10.72 -13.88 -2.36
C ILE A 87 11.18 -14.70 -3.57
N SER A 88 12.26 -15.48 -3.45
CA SER A 88 12.79 -16.28 -4.56
C SER A 88 11.83 -17.37 -5.01
N GLU A 89 11.23 -18.13 -4.08
CA GLU A 89 10.28 -19.20 -4.41
C GLU A 89 9.03 -18.62 -5.09
N LEU A 90 8.48 -17.52 -4.58
CA LEU A 90 7.33 -16.88 -5.22
C LEU A 90 7.67 -16.33 -6.60
N LEU A 91 8.86 -15.74 -6.79
CA LEU A 91 9.29 -15.24 -8.09
C LEU A 91 9.39 -16.37 -9.13
N ILE A 92 9.82 -17.58 -8.74
CA ILE A 92 9.83 -18.76 -9.61
C ILE A 92 8.41 -19.12 -10.04
N GLU A 93 7.44 -19.12 -9.12
CA GLU A 93 6.02 -19.34 -9.43
C GLU A 93 5.40 -18.24 -10.30
N LYS A 94 6.01 -17.04 -10.36
CA LYS A 94 5.57 -15.93 -11.23
C LYS A 94 6.15 -15.99 -12.64
N LEU A 95 7.12 -16.86 -12.90
CA LEU A 95 7.69 -17.05 -14.23
C LEU A 95 6.61 -17.60 -15.16
N SER A 96 6.63 -17.15 -16.41
CA SER A 96 5.72 -17.69 -17.41
C SER A 96 6.15 -19.10 -17.83
N GLU A 97 5.22 -19.87 -18.41
CA GLU A 97 5.44 -21.26 -18.82
C GLU A 97 6.61 -21.44 -19.81
N SER A 98 6.97 -20.42 -20.59
CA SER A 98 8.16 -20.50 -21.45
C SER A 98 9.49 -20.64 -20.68
N TRP A 99 9.56 -20.15 -19.44
CA TRP A 99 10.76 -20.27 -18.59
C TRP A 99 10.84 -21.61 -17.86
N THR A 100 9.71 -22.26 -17.57
CA THR A 100 9.70 -23.58 -16.94
C THR A 100 10.24 -24.65 -17.91
N ASN A 101 10.10 -24.42 -19.23
CA ASN A 101 10.67 -25.28 -20.28
C ASN A 101 12.19 -25.13 -20.45
N TYR A 102 12.84 -24.13 -19.84
CA TYR A 102 14.30 -23.97 -19.90
C TYR A 102 15.06 -25.00 -19.04
N LYS A 103 14.35 -25.81 -18.22
CA LYS A 103 14.93 -26.86 -17.37
C LYS A 103 15.03 -28.25 -18.05
N GLN A 104 14.86 -28.36 -19.37
CA GLN A 104 15.21 -29.57 -20.14
C GLN A 104 16.64 -29.52 -20.65
#